data_AF-A0A7Y2FAK1-F1
#
_entry.id   AF-A0A7Y2FAK1-F1
#
_cell.length_a   1.000
_cell.length_b   1.000
_cell.length_c   1.000
_cell.angle_alpha   90.00
_cell.angle_beta   90.00
_cell.angle_gamma   90.00
#
_symmetry.space_group_name_H-M   'P 1'
#
loop_
_entity.id
_entity.type
_entity.pdbx_description
1 polymer ?
#
loop_
_entity_poly.entity_id
_entity_poly.type
_entity_poly.pdbx_seq_one_letter_code
_entity_poly.pdbx_strand_id
1 'polypeptide(L)'
;MNVADFTYLLQHPQKVVQPIQTKQLEEVLSEYPYFQAARALHLKGLKNLNSFKYNNALKVTAAHTTDRDILFDFITSEEFLQNTIADTILGKIKPIEEQEIESEEV
;
A
#
# COMPACT_ATOMS: atom_id res chain seq x y z
N MET A 1 12.07 8.87 -2.49
CA MET A 1 11.68 7.74 -3.36
C MET A 1 12.01 8.10 -4.81
N ASN A 2 12.49 7.17 -5.64
CA ASN A 2 12.66 7.44 -7.07
C ASN A 2 11.41 6.98 -7.87
N VAL A 3 11.36 7.30 -9.16
CA VAL A 3 10.19 6.98 -10.02
C VAL A 3 10.00 5.47 -10.20
N ALA A 4 11.08 4.70 -10.32
CA ALA A 4 11.02 3.26 -10.49
C ALA A 4 10.46 2.57 -9.23
N ASP A 5 10.93 2.95 -8.05
CA ASP A 5 10.42 2.47 -6.76
C ASP A 5 8.92 2.74 -6.63
N PHE A 6 8.50 3.97 -6.95
CA PHE A 6 7.11 4.37 -6.83
C PHE A 6 6.21 3.60 -7.80
N THR A 7 6.65 3.45 -9.05
CA THR A 7 5.92 2.72 -10.09
C THR A 7 5.76 1.25 -9.71
N TYR A 8 6.82 0.63 -9.16
CA TYR A 8 6.77 -0.73 -8.65
C TYR A 8 5.72 -0.89 -7.55
N LEU A 9 5.64 0.08 -6.61
CA LEU A 9 4.63 0.04 -5.54
C LEU A 9 3.20 0.23 -6.06
N LEU A 10 3.00 0.99 -7.14
CA LEU A 10 1.69 1.11 -7.77
C LEU A 10 1.23 -0.20 -8.41
N GLN A 11 2.15 -0.91 -9.05
CA GLN A 11 1.87 -2.22 -9.66
C GLN A 11 1.71 -3.33 -8.61
N HIS A 12 2.33 -3.15 -7.44
CA HIS A 12 2.32 -4.13 -6.36
C HIS A 12 1.96 -3.49 -5.01
N PRO A 13 0.73 -2.98 -4.82
CA PRO A 13 0.32 -2.28 -3.60
C PRO A 13 0.40 -3.13 -2.33
N GLN A 14 0.34 -4.46 -2.45
CA GLN A 14 0.56 -5.42 -1.36
C GLN A 14 1.99 -5.41 -0.81
N LYS A 15 2.97 -4.90 -1.58
CA LYS A 15 4.38 -4.82 -1.19
C LYS A 15 4.70 -3.54 -0.41
N VAL A 16 3.75 -2.63 -0.22
CA VAL A 16 3.90 -1.45 0.65
C VAL A 16 3.83 -1.89 2.12
N VAL A 17 4.86 -2.60 2.58
CA VAL A 17 4.93 -3.15 3.94
C VAL A 17 6.11 -2.58 4.73
N GLN A 18 7.06 -1.93 4.06
CA GLN A 18 8.28 -1.49 4.73
C GLN A 18 8.11 -0.08 5.34
N PRO A 19 8.57 0.14 6.58
CA PRO A 19 8.56 1.46 7.21
C PRO A 19 9.30 2.52 6.38
N ILE A 20 10.39 2.14 5.72
CA ILE A 20 11.19 3.06 4.91
C ILE A 20 10.39 3.60 3.72
N GLN A 21 9.66 2.74 3.02
CA GLN A 21 8.81 3.12 1.88
C GLN A 21 7.67 4.04 2.34
N THR A 22 7.06 3.72 3.48
CA THR A 22 5.99 4.55 4.07
C THR A 22 6.50 5.95 4.42
N LYS A 23 7.69 6.05 5.02
CA LYS A 23 8.33 7.35 5.31
C LYS A 23 8.69 8.11 4.02
N GLN A 24 9.23 7.43 3.03
CA GLN A 24 9.54 8.06 1.74
C GLN A 24 8.29 8.58 1.02
N LEU A 25 7.14 7.90 1.16
CA LEU A 25 5.86 8.40 0.67
C LEU A 25 5.38 9.63 1.44
N GLU A 26 5.63 9.70 2.76
CA GLU A 26 5.37 10.88 3.58
C GLU A 26 6.17 12.10 3.06
N GLU A 27 7.44 11.90 2.68
CA GLU A 27 8.29 12.93 2.06
C GLU A 27 7.79 13.35 0.66
N VAL A 28 7.32 12.41 -0.16
CA VAL A 28 6.69 12.75 -1.46
C VAL A 28 5.43 13.60 -1.25
N LEU A 29 4.62 13.28 -0.23
CA LEU A 29 3.38 13.99 0.05
C LEU A 29 3.58 15.37 0.70
N SER A 30 4.71 15.62 1.35
CA SER A 30 5.05 16.96 1.81
C SER A 30 5.37 17.91 0.64
N GLU A 31 6.01 17.38 -0.41
CA GLU A 31 6.35 18.16 -1.62
C GLU A 31 5.17 18.26 -2.60
N TYR A 32 4.37 17.20 -2.71
CA TYR A 32 3.26 17.11 -3.67
C TYR A 32 1.94 16.72 -2.97
N PRO A 33 1.29 17.65 -2.24
CA PRO A 33 0.12 17.34 -1.41
C PRO A 33 -1.10 16.82 -2.16
N TYR A 34 -1.21 17.06 -3.47
CA TYR A 34 -2.34 16.62 -4.29
C TYR A 34 -2.09 15.30 -5.03
N PHE A 35 -0.96 14.64 -4.78
CA PHE A 35 -0.63 13.39 -5.47
C PHE A 35 -1.44 12.21 -4.91
N GLN A 36 -2.67 12.03 -5.41
CA GLN A 36 -3.63 11.05 -4.89
C GLN A 36 -3.10 9.61 -4.87
N ALA A 37 -2.37 9.19 -5.91
CA ALA A 37 -1.78 7.85 -5.97
C ALA A 37 -0.78 7.62 -4.82
N ALA A 38 0.06 8.60 -4.50
CA ALA A 38 0.96 8.54 -3.36
C ALA A 38 0.19 8.52 -2.03
N ARG A 39 -0.93 9.23 -1.93
CA ARG A 39 -1.81 9.18 -0.74
C ARG A 39 -2.40 7.79 -0.52
N ALA A 40 -2.87 7.13 -1.59
CA ALA A 40 -3.41 5.77 -1.51
C ALA A 40 -2.34 4.77 -1.05
N LEU A 41 -1.14 4.82 -1.63
CA LEU A 41 -0.02 3.96 -1.22
C LEU A 41 0.41 4.23 0.22
N HIS A 42 0.55 5.51 0.62
CA HIS A 42 0.91 5.88 1.99
C HIS A 42 -0.13 5.38 2.99
N LEU A 43 -1.42 5.49 2.65
CA LEU A 43 -2.52 5.00 3.47
C LEU A 43 -2.47 3.48 3.65
N LYS A 44 -2.17 2.73 2.57
CA LYS A 44 -1.95 1.27 2.63
C LYS A 44 -0.73 0.92 3.49
N GLY A 45 0.38 1.63 3.35
CA GLY A 45 1.57 1.43 4.18
C GLY A 45 1.30 1.65 5.66
N LEU A 46 0.63 2.75 6.02
CA LEU A 46 0.23 3.01 7.40
C LEU A 46 -0.73 1.96 7.95
N LYS A 47 -1.66 1.46 7.12
CA LYS A 47 -2.58 0.37 7.49
C LYS A 47 -1.83 -0.92 7.80
N ASN A 48 -0.91 -1.32 6.92
CA ASN A 48 -0.11 -2.53 7.07
C ASN A 48 0.77 -2.49 8.32
N LEU A 49 1.34 -1.32 8.62
CA LEU A 49 2.17 -1.10 9.81
C LEU A 49 1.35 -0.94 11.10
N ASN A 50 0.01 -1.03 11.06
CA ASN A 50 -0.88 -0.73 12.18
C ASN A 50 -0.53 0.61 12.86
N SER A 51 -0.17 1.61 12.04
CA SER A 51 0.34 2.88 12.54
C SER A 51 -0.77 3.73 13.15
N PHE A 52 -0.51 4.34 14.30
CA PHE A 52 -1.42 5.31 14.93
C PHE A 52 -1.70 6.53 14.04
N LYS A 53 -0.82 6.82 13.06
CA LYS A 53 -1.01 7.92 12.09
C LYS A 53 -2.11 7.63 11.06
N TYR A 54 -2.53 6.37 10.90
CA TYR A 54 -3.46 5.94 9.84
C TYR A 54 -4.73 6.77 9.77
N ASN A 55 -5.43 6.94 10.90
CA ASN A 55 -6.72 7.65 10.91
C ASN A 55 -6.59 9.13 10.54
N ASN A 56 -5.47 9.77 10.90
CA ASN A 56 -5.23 11.15 10.48
C ASN A 56 -4.95 11.21 8.97
N ALA A 57 -4.08 10.32 8.48
CA ALA A 57 -3.79 10.22 7.06
C ALA A 57 -5.07 9.95 6.23
N LEU A 58 -5.96 9.08 6.71
CA LEU A 58 -7.25 8.80 6.07
C LEU A 58 -8.11 10.06 5.90
N LYS A 59 -8.22 10.88 6.95
CA LYS A 59 -8.97 12.14 6.89
C LYS A 59 -8.39 13.10 5.87
N VAL A 60 -7.06 13.24 5.85
CA VAL A 60 -6.38 14.10 4.89
C VAL A 60 -6.56 13.55 3.47
N THR A 61 -6.41 12.25 3.27
CA THR A 61 -6.66 11.60 1.97
C THR A 61 -8.09 11.84 1.51
N ALA A 62 -9.10 11.65 2.36
CA ALA A 62 -10.50 11.93 2.03
C ALA A 62 -10.81 13.40 1.68
N ALA A 63 -9.98 14.34 2.15
CA ALA A 63 -10.07 15.75 1.76
C ALA A 63 -9.42 16.04 0.40
N HIS A 64 -8.48 15.19 -0.04
CA HIS A 64 -7.74 15.34 -1.30
C HIS A 64 -8.20 14.36 -2.40
N THR A 65 -9.05 13.39 -2.08
CA THR A 65 -9.69 12.52 -3.06
C THR A 65 -10.92 13.20 -3.62
N THR A 66 -11.02 13.22 -4.95
CA THR A 66 -12.14 13.82 -5.70
C THR A 66 -13.43 13.01 -5.60
N ASP A 67 -13.30 11.68 -5.50
CA ASP A 67 -14.42 10.75 -5.38
C ASP A 67 -14.25 9.92 -4.10
N ARG A 68 -15.19 10.08 -3.16
CA ARG A 68 -15.14 9.38 -1.87
C ARG A 68 -15.66 7.96 -1.95
N ASP A 69 -16.46 7.63 -2.95
CA ASP A 69 -16.97 6.27 -3.14
C ASP A 69 -15.81 5.38 -3.60
N ILE A 70 -14.96 5.87 -4.52
CA ILE A 70 -13.71 5.18 -4.90
C ILE A 70 -12.77 5.01 -3.72
N LEU A 71 -12.61 6.02 -2.85
CA LEU A 71 -11.80 5.88 -1.64
C LEU A 71 -12.38 4.85 -0.69
N PHE A 72 -13.70 4.85 -0.51
CA PHE A 72 -14.40 3.91 0.34
C PHE A 72 -14.22 2.47 -0.16
N ASP A 73 -14.48 2.23 -1.45
CA ASP A 73 -14.27 0.93 -2.09
C ASP A 73 -12.82 0.48 -1.92
N PHE A 74 -11.86 1.37 -2.14
CA PHE A 74 -10.45 1.06 -1.94
C PHE A 74 -10.11 0.65 -0.51
N ILE A 75 -10.51 1.43 0.52
CA ILE A 75 -10.11 1.12 1.91
C ILE A 75 -10.90 -0.03 2.54
N THR A 76 -12.00 -0.45 1.91
CA THR A 76 -12.83 -1.58 2.34
C THR A 76 -12.57 -2.85 1.53
N SER A 77 -11.78 -2.76 0.45
CA SER A 77 -11.42 -3.91 -0.38
C SER A 77 -10.64 -4.96 0.42
N GLU A 78 -10.80 -6.23 0.03
CA GLU A 78 -10.09 -7.34 0.67
C GLU A 78 -8.57 -7.15 0.56
N GLU A 79 -8.08 -6.73 -0.61
CA GLU A 79 -6.66 -6.48 -0.86
C GLU A 79 -6.13 -5.36 0.05
N PHE A 80 -6.93 -4.34 0.34
CA PHE A 80 -6.53 -3.26 1.25
C PHE A 80 -6.52 -3.72 2.71
N LEU A 81 -7.50 -4.53 3.11
CA LEU A 81 -7.61 -5.04 4.47
C LEU A 81 -6.63 -6.17 4.79
N GLN A 82 -6.14 -6.86 3.76
CA GLN A 82 -5.22 -7.98 3.91
C GLN A 82 -3.95 -7.55 4.66
N ASN A 83 -3.74 -8.15 5.83
CA ASN A 83 -2.58 -7.91 6.66
C ASN A 83 -1.64 -9.11 6.53
N THR A 84 -0.64 -8.98 5.67
CA THR A 84 0.26 -10.07 5.29
C THR A 84 0.97 -10.70 6.49
N ILE A 85 1.24 -9.93 7.56
CA ILE A 85 1.83 -10.44 8.80
C ILE A 85 0.86 -11.38 9.51
N ALA A 86 -0.40 -10.96 9.67
CA ALA A 86 -1.41 -11.76 10.35
C ALA A 86 -1.72 -13.05 9.56
N ASP A 87 -1.85 -12.95 8.24
CA ASP A 87 -2.11 -14.11 7.39
C ASP A 87 -0.93 -15.10 7.34
N THR A 88 0.31 -14.61 7.43
CA THR A 88 1.51 -15.45 7.55
C THR A 88 1.51 -16.20 8.89
N ILE A 89 1.19 -15.53 10.00
CA ILE A 89 1.06 -16.16 11.32
C ILE A 89 -0.06 -17.21 11.33
N LEU A 90 -1.16 -16.94 10.62
CA LEU A 90 -2.32 -17.83 10.52
C LEU A 90 -2.16 -18.95 9.48
N GLY A 91 -1.04 -19.01 8.76
CA GLY A 91 -0.76 -20.04 7.75
C GLY A 91 -1.63 -19.97 6.49
N LYS A 92 -2.26 -18.81 6.22
CA LYS A 92 -3.13 -18.60 5.06
C LYS A 92 -2.36 -18.25 3.78
N ILE A 93 -1.10 -17.82 3.91
CA ILE A 93 -0.22 -17.44 2.80
C ILE A 93 1.06 -18.28 2.93
N LYS A 94 1.41 -19.04 1.89
CA LYS A 94 2.71 -19.71 1.80
C LYS A 94 3.81 -18.67 1.50
N PRO A 95 4.99 -18.75 2.13
CA PRO A 95 6.14 -17.93 1.75
C PRO A 95 6.44 -18.08 0.25
N ILE A 96 6.81 -16.98 -0.40
CA ILE A 96 7.04 -16.88 -1.85
C ILE A 96 8.20 -17.79 -2.33
N GLU A 97 8.98 -18.37 -1.41
CA GLU A 97 10.11 -19.27 -1.69
C GLU A 97 9.72 -20.66 -2.25
N GLU A 98 8.44 -21.03 -2.30
CA GLU A 98 7.98 -22.34 -2.80
C GLU A 98 7.28 -22.33 -4.17
N GLN A 99 7.20 -21.20 -4.89
CA GLN A 99 6.67 -21.22 -6.26
C GLN A 99 7.75 -21.67 -7.24
N GLU A 100 7.75 -22.95 -7.59
CA GLU A 100 8.50 -23.47 -8.75
C GLU A 100 8.17 -22.61 -9.98
N ILE A 101 9.21 -22.01 -10.55
CA ILE A 101 9.13 -21.25 -11.78
C ILE A 101 9.01 -22.29 -12.90
N GLU A 102 7.79 -22.65 -13.31
CA GLU A 102 7.60 -23.31 -14.60
C GLU A 102 7.92 -22.30 -15.70
N SER A 103 9.13 -22.40 -16.24
CA SER A 103 9.50 -21.70 -17.47
C SER A 103 8.70 -22.30 -18.62
N GLU A 104 7.74 -21.53 -19.15
CA GLU A 104 7.09 -21.84 -20.42
C GLU A 104 8.11 -21.53 -21.55
N GLU A 105 8.62 -22.58 -22.22
CA GLU A 105 9.45 -22.43 -23.41
C GLU A 105 8.59 -21.88 -24.58
N VAL A 106 9.10 -20.85 -25.25
CA VAL A 106 8.62 -20.36 -26.55
C VAL A 106 9.67 -20.65 -27.60
#